data_AF-A0A068NQT2-F1
#
_entry.id   AF-A0A068NQT2-F1
#
_cell.length_a   1.000
_cell.length_b   1.000
_cell.length_c   1.000
_cell.angle_alpha   90.00
_cell.angle_beta   90.00
_cell.angle_gamma   90.00
#
_symmetry.space_group_name_H-M   'P 1'
#
loop_
_entity.id
_entity.type
_entity.pdbx_description
1 polymer ?
#
loop_
_entity_poly.entity_id
_entity_poly.type
_entity_poly.pdbx_seq_one_letter_code
_entity_poly.pdbx_strand_id
1 'polypeptide(L)'
;MISRRATLLALPFLILAVGCAKKATVVGKWKVDPQLVSSPPAGVKPDFMTGFASTFTYEFKDDKTFKGSMSEGTYTVDGTNVAITTTKLAGQDLPAQARAKPQMTGQLSEDGNTLTLNLPKSGILPASLSSVKMVRDKS
;
A
#
# COMPACT_ATOMS: atom_id res chain seq x y z
N MET A 1 46.05 -26.43 -53.22
CA MET A 1 46.79 -25.52 -52.32
C MET A 1 45.85 -24.44 -51.81
N ILE A 2 45.63 -24.42 -50.48
CA ILE A 2 45.37 -23.29 -49.56
C ILE A 2 44.90 -21.98 -50.24
N SER A 3 43.73 -21.41 -49.91
CA SER A 3 43.62 -20.59 -48.70
C SER A 3 42.17 -20.20 -48.32
N ARG A 4 41.78 -20.67 -47.13
CA ARG A 4 41.01 -20.01 -46.07
C ARG A 4 40.56 -18.56 -46.32
N ARG A 5 39.24 -18.33 -46.29
CA ARG A 5 38.63 -17.16 -45.62
C ARG A 5 37.32 -17.56 -44.94
N ALA A 6 37.45 -18.04 -43.71
CA ALA A 6 36.43 -17.92 -42.69
C ALA A 6 36.29 -16.42 -42.34
N THR A 7 35.08 -15.87 -42.42
CA THR A 7 34.83 -14.48 -41.98
C THR A 7 33.38 -14.37 -41.52
N LEU A 8 33.25 -14.38 -40.18
CA LEU A 8 32.31 -13.63 -39.35
C LEU A 8 30.80 -13.92 -39.46
N LEU A 9 30.00 -13.85 -38.40
CA LEU A 9 30.16 -13.95 -36.94
C LEU A 9 28.73 -13.65 -36.42
N ALA A 10 28.28 -14.40 -35.42
CA ALA A 10 27.33 -13.98 -34.39
C ALA A 10 26.02 -13.29 -34.86
N LEU A 11 24.97 -14.10 -35.04
CA LEU A 11 23.59 -13.67 -34.82
C LEU A 11 23.48 -13.21 -33.35
N PRO A 12 23.23 -11.92 -33.06
CA PRO A 12 23.26 -11.45 -31.68
C PRO A 12 22.06 -12.01 -30.94
N PHE A 13 22.39 -12.79 -29.92
CA PHE A 13 21.60 -13.06 -28.71
C PHE A 13 20.58 -11.95 -28.43
N LEU A 14 19.33 -12.15 -28.86
CA LEU A 14 18.18 -11.38 -28.43
C LEU A 14 17.74 -11.90 -27.05
N ILE A 15 18.61 -11.77 -26.04
CA ILE A 15 18.16 -11.76 -24.64
C ILE A 15 17.47 -10.42 -24.45
N LEU A 16 16.20 -10.36 -24.86
CA LEU A 16 15.29 -9.38 -24.31
C LEU A 16 15.24 -9.65 -22.82
N ALA A 17 15.85 -8.72 -22.09
CA ALA A 17 15.78 -8.60 -20.66
C ALA A 17 14.37 -8.96 -20.18
N VAL A 18 14.22 -10.14 -19.60
CA VAL A 18 13.18 -10.38 -18.61
C VAL A 18 13.57 -9.50 -17.45
N GLY A 19 13.23 -8.21 -17.57
CA GLY A 19 13.33 -7.27 -16.47
C GLY A 19 12.58 -7.93 -15.33
N CYS A 20 13.30 -8.26 -14.26
CA CYS A 20 12.71 -8.56 -12.97
C CYS A 20 11.88 -7.34 -12.56
N ALA A 21 10.66 -7.23 -13.08
CA ALA A 21 9.66 -6.31 -12.58
C ALA A 21 9.41 -6.78 -11.15
N LYS A 22 10.06 -6.09 -10.21
CA LYS A 22 9.99 -6.38 -8.79
C LYS A 22 8.50 -6.32 -8.44
N LYS A 23 7.91 -7.48 -8.12
CA LYS A 23 6.47 -7.58 -7.87
C LYS A 23 6.09 -6.53 -6.83
N ALA A 24 5.10 -5.70 -7.15
CA ALA A 24 4.60 -4.69 -6.22
C ALA A 24 4.31 -5.34 -4.87
N THR A 25 4.87 -4.76 -3.82
CA THR A 25 4.70 -5.23 -2.45
C THR A 25 4.04 -4.13 -1.63
N VAL A 26 3.22 -4.53 -0.67
CA VAL A 26 2.64 -3.60 0.33
C VAL A 26 3.58 -3.37 1.51
N VAL A 27 4.58 -4.25 1.72
CA VAL A 27 5.51 -4.18 2.85
C VAL A 27 6.26 -2.84 2.85
N GLY A 28 6.37 -2.22 4.01
CA GLY A 28 7.01 -0.92 4.24
C GLY A 28 6.06 0.10 4.88
N LYS A 29 6.55 1.34 4.99
CA LYS A 29 5.83 2.46 5.62
C LYS A 29 4.99 3.24 4.61
N TRP A 30 3.83 3.68 5.07
CA TRP A 30 2.82 4.40 4.30
C TRP A 30 2.24 5.55 5.11
N LYS A 31 1.99 6.67 4.43
CA LYS A 31 1.32 7.84 4.98
C LYS A 31 0.24 8.33 4.02
N VAL A 32 -0.72 9.09 4.55
CA VAL A 32 -1.74 9.77 3.71
C VAL A 32 -1.04 10.63 2.66
N ASP A 33 -1.56 10.60 1.43
CA ASP A 33 -1.08 11.45 0.34
C ASP A 33 -1.13 12.94 0.78
N PRO A 34 0.00 13.68 0.78
CA PRO A 34 0.02 15.09 1.14
C PRO A 34 -0.94 15.96 0.31
N GLN A 35 -1.32 15.51 -0.89
CA GLN A 35 -2.35 16.17 -1.69
C GLN A 35 -3.73 16.20 -1.00
N LEU A 36 -4.07 15.18 -0.21
CA LEU A 36 -5.32 15.17 0.56
C LEU A 36 -5.31 16.16 1.73
N VAL A 37 -4.13 16.55 2.22
CA VAL A 37 -3.99 17.58 3.26
C VAL A 37 -4.03 18.98 2.65
N SER A 38 -3.34 19.19 1.52
CA SER A 38 -3.30 20.47 0.82
C SER A 38 -4.57 20.79 0.02
N SER A 39 -5.35 19.77 -0.32
CA SER A 39 -6.66 19.91 -0.97
C SER A 39 -7.66 18.91 -0.38
N PRO A 40 -8.19 19.20 0.84
CA PRO A 40 -9.16 18.34 1.50
C PRO A 40 -10.42 18.11 0.67
N PRO A 41 -11.03 16.92 0.76
CA PRO A 41 -12.35 16.68 0.18
C PRO A 41 -13.39 17.68 0.70
N ALA A 42 -14.40 17.96 -0.13
CA ALA A 42 -15.49 18.88 0.22
C ALA A 42 -16.13 18.50 1.57
N GLY A 43 -16.37 19.50 2.41
CA GLY A 43 -16.95 19.33 3.74
C GLY A 43 -15.96 18.87 4.82
N VAL A 44 -14.68 18.66 4.50
CA VAL A 44 -13.63 18.33 5.48
C VAL A 44 -12.75 19.54 5.74
N LYS A 45 -12.55 19.89 7.01
CA LYS A 45 -11.69 21.02 7.40
C LYS A 45 -10.20 20.65 7.22
N PRO A 46 -9.34 21.57 6.76
CA PRO A 46 -7.89 21.32 6.65
C PRO A 46 -7.25 20.82 7.94
N ASP A 47 -7.58 21.40 9.10
CA ASP A 47 -7.03 20.98 10.39
C ASP A 47 -7.37 19.53 10.74
N PHE A 48 -8.59 19.11 10.39
CA PHE A 48 -8.99 17.71 10.54
C PHE A 48 -8.12 16.81 9.66
N MET A 49 -7.89 17.17 8.40
CA MET A 49 -7.03 16.39 7.50
C MET A 49 -5.58 16.32 7.97
N THR A 50 -5.04 17.40 8.55
CA THR A 50 -3.70 17.41 9.13
C THR A 50 -3.60 16.41 10.29
N GLY A 51 -4.55 16.43 11.22
CA GLY A 51 -4.61 15.48 12.35
C GLY A 51 -4.88 14.04 11.89
N PHE A 52 -5.72 13.87 10.87
CA PHE A 52 -5.98 12.57 10.27
C PHE A 52 -4.71 12.02 9.61
N ALA A 53 -4.01 12.80 8.79
CA ALA A 53 -2.80 12.37 8.10
C ALA A 53 -1.65 12.00 9.05
N SER A 54 -1.53 12.67 10.20
CA SER A 54 -0.50 12.34 11.20
C SER A 54 -0.81 11.06 11.98
N THR A 55 -2.08 10.71 12.14
CA THR A 55 -2.52 9.51 12.87
C THR A 55 -2.78 8.31 11.96
N PHE A 56 -3.06 8.55 10.68
CA PHE A 56 -3.39 7.54 9.69
C PHE A 56 -2.15 7.13 8.88
N THR A 57 -1.16 6.58 9.59
CA THR A 57 0.06 6.00 9.02
C THR A 57 0.12 4.51 9.32
N TYR A 58 0.75 3.74 8.45
CA TYR A 58 0.87 2.29 8.58
C TYR A 58 2.24 1.79 8.17
N GLU A 59 2.78 0.84 8.92
CA GLU A 59 3.92 0.01 8.57
C GLU A 59 3.45 -1.43 8.41
N PHE A 60 3.52 -1.96 7.18
CA PHE A 60 3.24 -3.36 6.88
C PHE A 60 4.53 -4.16 6.87
N LYS A 61 4.56 -5.30 7.55
CA LYS A 61 5.75 -6.13 7.75
C LYS A 61 5.66 -7.46 7.00
N ASP A 62 6.80 -8.05 6.68
CA ASP A 62 6.86 -9.32 5.92
C ASP A 62 6.11 -10.49 6.59
N ASP A 63 5.99 -10.47 7.93
CA ASP A 63 5.28 -11.45 8.75
C ASP A 63 3.74 -11.34 8.68
N LYS A 64 3.21 -10.52 7.77
CA LYS A 64 1.77 -10.27 7.58
C LYS A 64 1.11 -9.51 8.73
N THR A 65 1.89 -8.80 9.54
CA THR A 65 1.38 -7.86 10.54
C THR A 65 1.52 -6.42 10.08
N PHE A 66 0.71 -5.53 10.64
CA PHE A 66 0.87 -4.10 10.47
C PHE A 66 0.85 -3.37 11.81
N LYS A 67 1.48 -2.19 11.83
CA LYS A 67 1.42 -1.23 12.92
C LYS A 67 1.10 0.15 12.38
N GLY A 68 0.04 0.77 12.86
CA GLY A 68 -0.25 2.19 12.67
C GLY A 68 -0.20 2.94 13.99
N SER A 69 -0.41 4.26 13.95
CA SER A 69 -0.29 5.11 15.15
C SER A 69 -1.25 4.73 16.28
N MET A 70 -2.45 4.25 15.94
CA MET A 70 -3.46 3.82 16.92
C MET A 70 -3.93 2.39 16.75
N SER A 71 -3.46 1.66 15.74
CA SER A 71 -4.00 0.33 15.42
C SER A 71 -2.89 -0.65 15.07
N GLU A 72 -3.10 -1.90 15.43
CA GLU A 72 -2.23 -3.01 15.04
C GLU A 72 -3.10 -4.16 14.56
N GLY A 73 -2.54 -5.03 13.74
CA GLY A 73 -3.28 -6.18 13.25
C GLY A 73 -2.53 -6.97 12.21
N THR A 74 -3.31 -7.71 11.42
CA THR A 74 -2.82 -8.52 10.32
C THR A 74 -3.38 -8.04 9.00
N TYR A 75 -2.74 -8.47 7.92
CA TYR A 75 -3.22 -8.17 6.58
C TYR A 75 -3.00 -9.36 5.65
N THR A 76 -3.81 -9.42 4.60
CA THR A 76 -3.63 -10.33 3.48
C THR A 76 -3.50 -9.55 2.19
N VAL A 77 -2.83 -10.16 1.21
CA VAL A 77 -2.66 -9.58 -0.13
C VAL A 77 -3.00 -10.63 -1.16
N ASP A 78 -3.93 -10.31 -2.04
CA ASP A 78 -4.32 -11.12 -3.19
C ASP A 78 -4.24 -10.28 -4.47
N GLY A 79 -3.20 -10.52 -5.28
CA GLY A 79 -2.83 -9.64 -6.38
C GLY A 79 -2.51 -8.23 -5.88
N THR A 80 -3.30 -7.25 -6.32
CA THR A 80 -3.25 -5.84 -5.86
C THR A 80 -4.20 -5.57 -4.70
N ASN A 81 -5.06 -6.51 -4.33
CA ASN A 81 -6.03 -6.30 -3.27
C ASN A 81 -5.38 -6.53 -1.90
N VAL A 82 -5.60 -5.60 -0.99
CA VAL A 82 -5.14 -5.66 0.40
C VAL A 82 -6.35 -5.74 1.30
N ALA A 83 -6.37 -6.67 2.25
CA ALA A 83 -7.40 -6.74 3.27
C ALA A 83 -6.74 -6.64 4.65
N ILE A 84 -7.28 -5.78 5.51
CA ILE A 84 -6.68 -5.42 6.79
C ILE A 84 -7.65 -5.82 7.91
N THR A 85 -7.13 -6.58 8.86
CA THR A 85 -7.83 -6.99 10.07
C THR A 85 -7.12 -6.39 11.28
N THR A 86 -7.70 -5.34 11.84
CA THR A 86 -7.27 -4.74 13.10
C THR A 86 -7.55 -5.73 14.23
N THR A 87 -6.53 -5.98 15.05
CA THR A 87 -6.63 -6.79 16.27
C THR A 87 -6.54 -5.94 17.51
N LYS A 88 -5.82 -4.81 17.46
CA LYS A 88 -5.70 -3.85 18.55
C LYS A 88 -6.03 -2.43 18.11
N LEU A 89 -6.71 -1.70 18.97
CA LEU A 89 -7.00 -0.28 18.80
C LEU A 89 -6.67 0.45 20.10
N ALA A 90 -5.88 1.53 20.02
CA ALA A 90 -5.40 2.30 21.17
C ALA A 90 -4.77 1.42 22.27
N GLY A 91 -4.01 0.38 21.86
CA GLY A 91 -3.37 -0.57 22.78
C GLY A 91 -4.30 -1.63 23.36
N GLN A 92 -5.61 -1.57 23.10
CA GLN A 92 -6.59 -2.54 23.59
C GLN A 92 -6.91 -3.60 22.54
N ASP A 93 -7.01 -4.84 22.99
CA ASP A 93 -7.44 -5.97 22.18
C ASP A 93 -8.92 -5.84 21.78
N LEU A 94 -9.19 -5.82 20.47
CA LEU A 94 -10.55 -5.89 19.95
C LEU A 94 -11.20 -7.26 20.22
N PRO A 95 -12.54 -7.34 20.41
CA PRO A 95 -13.22 -8.61 20.62
C PRO A 95 -13.10 -9.54 19.40
N ALA A 96 -13.19 -10.85 19.60
CA ALA A 96 -13.03 -11.86 18.54
C ALA A 96 -14.00 -11.64 17.35
N GLN A 97 -15.22 -11.19 17.62
CA GLN A 97 -16.22 -10.87 16.61
C GLN A 97 -15.77 -9.73 15.69
N ALA A 98 -15.09 -8.73 16.24
CA ALA A 98 -14.53 -7.64 15.43
C ALA A 98 -13.41 -8.15 14.52
N ARG A 99 -12.62 -9.14 14.97
CA ARG A 99 -11.48 -9.74 14.23
C ARG A 99 -11.89 -10.80 13.20
N ALA A 100 -13.15 -11.21 13.18
CA ALA A 100 -13.63 -12.31 12.34
C ALA A 100 -13.60 -11.99 10.83
N LYS A 101 -13.55 -10.71 10.46
CA LYS A 101 -13.49 -10.25 9.07
C LYS A 101 -12.60 -9.01 8.94
N PRO A 102 -12.00 -8.78 7.75
CA PRO A 102 -11.30 -7.52 7.47
C PRO A 102 -12.25 -6.33 7.65
N GLN A 103 -11.78 -5.29 8.34
CA GLN A 103 -12.57 -4.07 8.55
C GLN A 103 -12.19 -2.97 7.55
N MET A 104 -11.01 -3.05 6.95
CA MET A 104 -10.58 -2.19 5.85
C MET A 104 -10.11 -3.06 4.70
N THR A 105 -10.38 -2.60 3.49
CA THR A 105 -9.82 -3.17 2.26
C THR A 105 -9.04 -2.11 1.53
N GLY A 106 -8.28 -2.48 0.51
CA GLY A 106 -7.54 -1.52 -0.27
C GLY A 106 -6.96 -2.11 -1.54
N GLN A 107 -6.35 -1.24 -2.33
CA GLN A 107 -5.76 -1.58 -3.60
C GLN A 107 -4.37 -0.95 -3.74
N LEU A 108 -3.38 -1.80 -3.96
CA LEU A 108 -2.00 -1.44 -4.26
C LEU A 108 -1.88 -1.17 -5.76
N SER A 109 -1.25 -0.05 -6.13
CA SER A 109 -0.94 0.22 -7.52
C SER A 109 0.09 -0.78 -8.09
N GLU A 110 0.07 -1.00 -9.39
CA GLU A 110 0.98 -1.94 -10.07
C GLU A 110 2.46 -1.57 -9.89
N ASP A 111 2.75 -0.29 -9.70
CA ASP A 111 4.10 0.22 -9.42
C ASP A 111 4.50 0.13 -7.94
N GLY A 112 3.59 -0.27 -7.04
CA GLY A 112 3.82 -0.41 -5.61
C GLY A 112 4.04 0.91 -4.84
N ASN A 113 3.78 2.06 -5.46
CA ASN A 113 4.01 3.38 -4.86
C ASN A 113 2.78 3.99 -4.19
N THR A 114 1.58 3.52 -4.55
CA THR A 114 0.30 4.01 -4.05
C THR A 114 -0.51 2.88 -3.44
N LEU A 115 -1.10 3.12 -2.27
CA LEU A 115 -2.05 2.22 -1.63
C LEU A 115 -3.32 3.01 -1.37
N THR A 116 -4.44 2.56 -1.91
CA THR A 116 -5.75 3.17 -1.64
C THR A 116 -6.49 2.33 -0.63
N LEU A 117 -6.76 2.85 0.56
CA LEU A 117 -7.52 2.15 1.61
C LEU A 117 -8.97 2.59 1.63
N ASN A 118 -9.88 1.64 1.52
CA ASN A 118 -11.31 1.82 1.69
C ASN A 118 -11.66 1.67 3.17
N LEU A 119 -12.13 2.76 3.77
CA LEU A 119 -12.52 2.81 5.17
C LEU A 119 -13.96 2.34 5.33
N PRO A 120 -14.27 1.60 6.42
CA PRO A 120 -15.64 1.25 6.70
C PRO A 120 -16.43 2.53 6.93
N LYS A 121 -17.66 2.57 6.40
CA LYS A 121 -18.60 3.64 6.71
C LYS A 121 -18.91 3.57 8.21
N SER A 122 -18.24 4.43 8.96
CA SER A 122 -18.53 4.69 10.36
C SER A 122 -19.14 6.09 10.44
N GLY A 123 -20.12 6.31 11.31
CA GLY A 123 -20.69 7.64 11.54
C GLY A 123 -19.70 8.67 12.11
N ILE A 124 -18.45 8.26 12.34
CA ILE A 124 -17.38 9.05 12.95
C ILE A 124 -16.52 9.71 11.87
N LEU A 125 -16.32 9.06 10.72
CA LEU A 125 -15.54 9.62 9.62
C LEU A 125 -16.45 10.31 8.60
N PRO A 126 -16.06 11.49 8.07
CA PRO A 126 -16.74 12.10 6.94
C PRO A 126 -16.90 11.09 5.79
N ALA A 127 -18.09 11.05 5.18
CA ALA A 127 -18.35 10.13 4.07
C ALA A 127 -17.39 10.33 2.89
N SER A 128 -16.85 11.54 2.72
CA SER A 128 -15.84 11.89 1.72
C SER A 128 -14.48 11.24 1.94
N LEU A 129 -14.25 10.59 3.09
CA LEU A 129 -13.05 9.81 3.41
C LEU A 129 -13.29 8.30 3.34
N SER A 130 -14.31 7.83 2.62
CA SER A 130 -14.53 6.40 2.40
C SER A 130 -13.37 5.71 1.68
N SER A 131 -12.50 6.47 1.00
CA SER A 131 -11.29 6.00 0.34
C SER A 131 -10.15 6.98 0.60
N VAL A 132 -9.03 6.47 1.10
CA VAL A 132 -7.85 7.26 1.45
C VAL A 132 -6.67 6.78 0.63
N LYS A 133 -6.14 7.69 -0.19
CA LYS A 133 -4.92 7.45 -0.94
C LYS A 133 -3.72 7.62 -0.01
N MET A 134 -2.85 6.62 -0.01
CA MET A 134 -1.60 6.59 0.74
C MET A 134 -0.42 6.46 -0.22
N VAL A 135 0.71 7.04 0.19
CA VAL A 135 1.98 7.01 -0.53
C VAL A 135 3.07 6.43 0.36
N ARG A 136 4.11 5.89 -0.26
CA ARG A 136 5.29 5.39 0.46
C ARG A 136 5.90 6.48 1.32
N ASP A 137 6.15 6.14 2.58
CA ASP A 137 6.92 7.00 3.46
C ASP A 137 8.40 6.63 3.37
N LYS A 138 9.20 7.54 2.79
CA LYS A 138 10.63 7.34 2.53
C LYS A 138 11.53 7.96 3.61
N SER A 139 10.94 8.52 4.66
CA SER A 139 11.65 9.11 5.80
C SER A 139 12.23 8.07 6.74
#